data_AF-A0A9E1EV03-F1
#
_entry.id   AF-A0A9E1EV03-F1
#
_cell.length_a   1.000
_cell.length_b   1.000
_cell.length_c   1.000
_cell.angle_alpha   90.00
_cell.angle_beta   90.00
_cell.angle_gamma   90.00
#
_symmetry.space_group_name_H-M   'P 1'
#
loop_
_entity.id
_entity.type
_entity.pdbx_description
1 polymer ?
#
loop_
_entity_poly.entity_id
_entity_poly.type
_entity_poly.pdbx_seq_one_letter_code
_entity_poly.pdbx_strand_id
1 'polypeptide(L)'
;MAVRRYFLGANTGKGFVSLYDEFCKPESGNFLYVIKGGPGCGKSSFMKKIGKAAEDAGLDVEYVICSGDPDSLDGVLIPAWHVGYADGTSPHILDVALPAASGAYLDLGQFYDVAALRPKREVLADLTAKYRAQYAIAYKALAEAKRLHDDLEAVYNPHVNFDGVYALAKEHILRLQTEN
;
A
#
# COMPACT_ATOMS: atom_id res chain seq x y z
N MET A 1 11.58 20.46 2.30
CA MET A 1 11.69 19.01 2.50
C MET A 1 10.52 18.54 3.34
N ALA A 2 9.55 17.90 2.70
CA ALA A 2 8.41 17.25 3.31
C ALA A 2 8.51 15.75 3.06
N VAL A 3 8.31 14.96 4.12
CA VAL A 3 8.22 13.51 4.04
C VAL A 3 6.78 13.11 4.34
N ARG A 4 6.10 12.52 3.36
CA ARG A 4 4.73 12.02 3.51
C ARG A 4 4.73 10.50 3.55
N ARG A 5 3.88 9.94 4.41
CA ARG A 5 3.67 8.50 4.55
C ARG A 5 2.18 8.23 4.53
N TYR A 6 1.74 7.31 3.70
CA TYR A 6 0.33 6.96 3.57
C TYR A 6 0.17 5.50 3.14
N PHE A 7 -1.06 5.01 3.22
CA PHE A 7 -1.43 3.68 2.73
C PHE A 7 -2.24 3.83 1.44
N LEU A 8 -1.99 2.93 0.49
CA LEU A 8 -2.85 2.75 -0.70
C LEU A 8 -3.55 1.39 -0.68
N GLY A 9 -3.25 0.55 0.30
CA GLY A 9 -3.91 -0.73 0.53
C GLY A 9 -4.52 -0.80 1.92
N ALA A 10 -5.64 -1.50 2.05
CA ALA A 10 -6.25 -1.77 3.34
C ALA A 10 -6.84 -3.19 3.39
N ASN A 11 -6.60 -3.90 4.48
CA ASN A 11 -7.26 -5.16 4.80
C ASN A 11 -8.56 -4.87 5.57
N THR A 12 -9.72 -5.07 4.94
CA THR A 12 -11.02 -4.65 5.48
C THR A 12 -11.97 -5.83 5.67
N GLY A 13 -13.12 -5.60 6.30
CA GLY A 13 -14.22 -6.58 6.37
C GLY A 13 -14.83 -6.95 5.01
N LYS A 14 -14.53 -6.20 3.94
CA LYS A 14 -14.91 -6.51 2.55
C LYS A 14 -13.77 -7.19 1.77
N GLY A 15 -12.67 -7.54 2.42
CA GLY A 15 -11.44 -8.01 1.78
C GLY A 15 -10.42 -6.89 1.56
N PHE A 16 -9.49 -7.11 0.63
CA PHE A 16 -8.47 -6.13 0.29
C PHE A 16 -9.05 -4.98 -0.54
N VAL A 17 -8.86 -3.75 -0.07
CA VAL A 17 -9.17 -2.52 -0.80
C VAL A 17 -7.86 -1.91 -1.30
N SER A 18 -7.83 -1.51 -2.57
CA SER A 18 -6.65 -1.04 -3.28
C SER A 18 -6.94 0.31 -3.94
N LEU A 19 -6.02 1.25 -3.78
CA LEU A 19 -5.94 2.55 -4.47
C LEU A 19 -4.60 2.69 -5.22
N TYR A 20 -3.92 1.58 -5.49
CA TYR A 20 -2.63 1.60 -6.19
C TYR A 20 -2.77 2.04 -7.65
N ASP A 21 -3.96 1.92 -8.24
CA ASP A 21 -4.29 2.46 -9.55
C ASP A 21 -4.23 3.99 -9.59
N GLU A 22 -4.39 4.68 -8.45
CA GLU A 22 -4.17 6.13 -8.31
C GLU A 22 -2.68 6.51 -8.22
N PHE A 23 -1.80 5.55 -7.92
CA PHE A 23 -0.38 5.83 -7.74
C PHE A 23 0.33 5.98 -9.08
N CYS A 24 0.88 7.18 -9.32
CA CYS A 24 1.61 7.48 -10.56
C CYS A 24 0.80 7.15 -11.83
N LYS A 25 -0.50 7.46 -11.82
CA LYS A 25 -1.34 7.41 -13.02
C LYS A 25 -0.67 8.12 -14.20
N PRO A 26 -0.79 7.63 -15.44
CA PRO A 26 -0.17 8.28 -16.60
C PRO A 26 -0.46 9.78 -16.70
N GLU A 27 -1.66 10.19 -16.33
CA GLU A 27 -2.12 11.59 -16.34
C GLU A 27 -1.38 12.47 -15.31
N SER A 28 -0.75 11.87 -14.29
CA SER A 28 0.08 12.59 -13.32
C SER A 28 1.42 13.07 -13.89
N GLY A 29 1.82 12.56 -15.06
CA GLY A 29 3.13 12.85 -15.67
C GLY A 29 4.31 12.14 -15.00
N ASN A 30 4.06 11.31 -13.98
CA ASN A 30 5.10 10.52 -13.31
C ASN A 30 5.42 9.26 -14.10
N PHE A 31 6.70 8.87 -14.09
CA PHE A 31 7.17 7.61 -14.61
C PHE A 31 7.18 6.55 -13.51
N LEU A 32 6.42 5.47 -13.68
CA LEU A 32 6.29 4.40 -12.69
C LEU A 32 7.16 3.18 -13.02
N TYR A 33 8.08 2.84 -12.13
CA TYR A 33 8.76 1.55 -12.11
C TYR A 33 7.98 0.53 -11.27
N VAL A 34 7.39 -0.45 -11.94
CA VAL A 34 6.72 -1.58 -11.26
C VAL A 34 7.77 -2.65 -10.95
N ILE A 35 8.08 -2.84 -9.68
CA ILE A 35 9.05 -3.81 -9.20
C ILE A 35 8.41 -5.19 -9.15
N LYS A 36 9.01 -6.16 -9.84
CA LYS A 36 8.60 -7.56 -9.83
C LYS A 36 9.57 -8.40 -9.01
N GLY A 37 9.02 -9.35 -8.25
CA GLY A 37 9.76 -10.30 -7.44
C GLY A 37 8.94 -10.79 -6.24
N GLY A 38 9.25 -11.97 -5.72
CA GLY A 38 8.57 -12.59 -4.58
C GLY A 38 8.98 -11.98 -3.24
N PRO A 39 8.39 -12.48 -2.14
CA PRO A 39 8.77 -12.06 -0.79
C PRO A 39 10.27 -12.23 -0.54
N GLY A 40 10.88 -11.28 0.18
CA GLY A 40 12.30 -11.36 0.55
C GLY A 40 13.31 -11.00 -0.54
N CYS A 41 12.89 -10.65 -1.77
CA CYS A 41 13.81 -10.26 -2.85
C CYS A 41 14.37 -8.83 -2.74
N GLY A 42 14.05 -8.12 -1.66
CA GLY A 42 14.62 -6.80 -1.37
C GLY A 42 13.83 -5.60 -1.90
N LYS A 43 12.60 -5.76 -2.42
CA LYS A 43 11.78 -4.65 -2.96
C LYS A 43 11.64 -3.46 -2.01
N SER A 44 11.15 -3.69 -0.80
CA SER A 44 11.01 -2.62 0.21
C SER A 44 12.36 -2.01 0.56
N SER A 45 13.41 -2.82 0.72
CA SER A 45 14.76 -2.31 1.01
C SER A 45 15.30 -1.44 -0.12
N PHE A 46 15.05 -1.81 -1.37
CA PHE A 46 15.41 -1.03 -2.56
C PHE A 46 14.68 0.32 -2.56
N MET A 47 13.36 0.33 -2.35
CA MET A 47 12.57 1.56 -2.26
C MET A 47 12.99 2.47 -1.10
N LYS A 48 13.25 1.90 0.09
CA LYS A 48 13.76 2.65 1.25
C LYS A 48 15.10 3.31 0.96
N LYS A 49 16.02 2.62 0.26
CA LYS A 49 17.32 3.19 -0.13
C LYS A 49 17.16 4.37 -1.08
N ILE A 50 16.26 4.27 -2.08
CA ILE A 50 15.96 5.37 -3.00
C ILE A 50 15.40 6.57 -2.25
N GLY A 51 14.36 6.35 -1.43
CA GLY A 51 13.74 7.41 -0.66
C GLY A 51 14.73 8.08 0.30
N LYS A 52 15.55 7.30 1.01
CA LYS A 52 16.58 7.84 1.90
C LYS A 52 17.62 8.67 1.16
N ALA A 53 18.05 8.24 -0.03
CA ALA A 53 18.99 9.01 -0.85
C ALA A 53 18.37 10.34 -1.32
N ALA A 54 17.08 10.36 -1.63
CA ALA A 54 16.36 11.58 -1.98
C ALA A 54 16.19 12.52 -0.79
N GLU A 55 15.84 12.00 0.39
CA GLU A 55 15.80 12.77 1.65
C GLU A 55 17.17 13.40 1.96
N ASP A 56 18.26 12.63 1.82
CA ASP A 56 19.63 13.12 2.05
C ASP A 56 20.03 14.21 1.05
N ALA A 57 19.43 14.20 -0.14
CA ALA A 57 19.58 15.26 -1.14
C ALA A 57 18.65 16.46 -0.90
N GLY A 58 17.85 16.47 0.17
CA GLY A 58 16.91 17.54 0.51
C GLY A 58 15.62 17.55 -0.32
N LEU A 59 15.32 16.48 -1.03
CA LEU A 59 14.12 16.35 -1.86
C LEU A 59 12.92 15.91 -1.04
N ASP A 60 11.73 16.29 -1.49
CA ASP A 60 10.48 15.76 -0.93
C ASP A 60 10.32 14.29 -1.32
N VAL A 61 9.76 13.50 -0.40
CA VAL A 61 9.57 12.06 -0.60
C VAL A 61 8.19 11.63 -0.10
N GLU A 62 7.54 10.80 -0.90
CA GLU A 62 6.29 10.15 -0.55
C GLU A 62 6.49 8.65 -0.43
N TYR A 63 6.10 8.07 0.70
CA TYR A 63 6.18 6.63 0.96
C TYR A 63 4.80 6.01 1.05
N VAL A 64 4.61 4.92 0.31
CA VAL A 64 3.45 4.05 0.42
C VAL A 64 3.80 2.89 1.34
N ILE A 65 3.20 2.88 2.53
CA ILE A 65 3.43 1.84 3.54
C ILE A 65 2.68 0.56 3.16
N CYS A 66 3.31 -0.59 3.40
CA CYS A 66 2.67 -1.87 3.13
C CYS A 66 1.54 -2.16 4.11
N SER A 67 0.37 -2.46 3.57
CA SER A 67 -0.84 -2.77 4.37
C SER A 67 -0.79 -4.12 5.09
N GLY A 68 0.15 -4.99 4.72
CA GLY A 68 0.39 -6.30 5.34
C GLY A 68 1.60 -6.33 6.27
N ASP A 69 2.48 -5.34 6.20
CA ASP A 69 3.70 -5.22 7.00
C ASP A 69 4.05 -3.72 7.17
N PRO A 70 3.74 -3.09 8.30
CA PRO A 70 3.97 -1.66 8.53
C PRO A 70 5.44 -1.24 8.44
N ASP A 71 6.37 -2.18 8.61
CA ASP A 71 7.79 -1.93 8.46
C ASP A 71 8.23 -2.01 6.99
N SER A 72 7.39 -2.50 6.08
CA SER A 72 7.65 -2.57 4.65
C SER A 72 7.04 -1.42 3.85
N LEU A 73 7.53 -1.25 2.63
CA LEU A 73 7.03 -0.28 1.66
C LEU A 73 6.47 -1.03 0.46
N ASP A 74 5.34 -0.56 -0.04
CA ASP A 74 4.79 -0.96 -1.34
C ASP A 74 5.05 0.10 -2.42
N GLY A 75 5.55 1.29 -2.04
CA GLY A 75 5.86 2.33 -3.00
C GLY A 75 6.69 3.47 -2.43
N VAL A 76 7.36 4.18 -3.33
CA VAL A 76 8.06 5.44 -3.07
C VAL A 76 7.95 6.33 -4.30
N LEU A 77 7.62 7.61 -4.11
CA LEU A 77 7.58 8.62 -5.17
C LEU A 77 8.51 9.77 -4.77
N ILE A 78 9.35 10.18 -5.73
CA ILE A 78 10.19 11.37 -5.62
C ILE A 78 9.60 12.43 -6.56
N PRO A 79 8.78 13.39 -6.04
CA PRO A 79 8.04 14.33 -6.89
C PRO A 79 8.95 15.18 -7.78
N ALA A 80 10.10 15.61 -7.26
CA ALA A 80 11.07 16.41 -8.00
C ALA A 80 11.67 15.68 -9.22
N TRP A 81 11.64 14.34 -9.23
CA TRP A 81 12.10 13.54 -10.36
C TRP A 81 10.97 13.11 -11.29
N HIS A 82 9.72 13.28 -10.86
CA HIS A 82 8.56 12.66 -11.49
C HIS A 82 8.75 11.14 -11.65
N VAL A 83 9.33 10.47 -10.65
CA VAL A 83 9.60 9.03 -10.68
C VAL A 83 9.05 8.34 -9.45
N GLY A 84 8.20 7.34 -9.67
CA GLY A 84 7.68 6.44 -8.66
C GLY A 84 8.21 5.02 -8.83
N TYR A 85 8.32 4.30 -7.72
CA TYR A 85 8.57 2.86 -7.67
C TYR A 85 7.45 2.23 -6.86
N ALA A 86 6.93 1.09 -7.31
CA ALA A 86 5.91 0.36 -6.57
C ALA A 86 6.09 -1.16 -6.65
N ASP A 87 5.69 -1.86 -5.60
CA ASP A 87 5.61 -3.32 -5.58
C ASP A 87 4.45 -3.80 -6.46
N GLY A 88 4.75 -4.54 -7.52
CA GLY A 88 3.76 -5.11 -8.43
C GLY A 88 3.35 -6.55 -8.10
N THR A 89 3.60 -7.04 -6.88
CA THR A 89 3.26 -8.38 -6.40
C THR A 89 1.83 -8.41 -5.88
N SER A 90 1.08 -9.50 -6.11
CA SER A 90 -0.26 -9.65 -5.52
C SER A 90 -0.24 -9.43 -4.00
N PRO A 91 -1.22 -8.69 -3.44
CA PRO A 91 -2.47 -8.22 -4.06
C PRO A 91 -2.35 -6.88 -4.84
N HIS A 92 -1.18 -6.24 -4.82
CA HIS A 92 -0.89 -4.92 -5.42
C HIS A 92 -0.64 -5.00 -6.93
N ILE A 93 -1.53 -5.67 -7.68
CA ILE A 93 -1.29 -5.92 -9.11
C ILE A 93 -1.26 -4.59 -9.86
N LEU A 94 -0.05 -4.11 -10.10
CA LEU A 94 0.25 -2.95 -10.93
C LEU A 94 0.77 -3.43 -12.28
N ASP A 95 0.18 -2.88 -13.33
CA ASP A 95 0.63 -2.99 -14.71
C ASP A 95 1.05 -1.60 -15.20
N VAL A 96 1.96 -1.56 -16.15
CA VAL A 96 2.44 -0.32 -16.76
C VAL A 96 1.48 0.05 -17.88
N ALA A 97 0.64 1.04 -17.64
CA ALA A 97 -0.41 1.44 -18.59
C ALA A 97 0.13 1.86 -19.97
N LEU A 98 1.22 2.64 -20.01
CA LEU A 98 1.91 3.04 -21.24
C LEU A 98 3.39 2.64 -21.15
N PRO A 99 3.75 1.41 -21.56
CA PRO A 99 5.12 0.91 -21.47
C PRO A 99 6.13 1.84 -22.14
N ALA A 100 7.27 2.06 -21.47
CA ALA A 100 8.35 2.98 -21.84
C ALA A 100 7.99 4.48 -21.89
N ALA A 101 6.71 4.84 -22.05
CA ALA A 101 6.27 6.23 -22.07
C ALA A 101 5.95 6.77 -20.67
N SER A 102 5.29 5.99 -19.82
CA SER A 102 4.92 6.39 -18.46
C SER A 102 5.31 5.35 -17.39
N GLY A 103 6.04 4.30 -17.78
CA GLY A 103 6.58 3.36 -16.81
C GLY A 103 7.35 2.20 -17.42
N ALA A 104 7.91 1.37 -16.55
CA ALA A 104 8.66 0.18 -16.91
C ALA A 104 8.62 -0.88 -15.81
N TYR A 105 8.99 -2.11 -16.16
CA TYR A 105 9.18 -3.18 -15.19
C TYR A 105 10.61 -3.23 -14.69
N LEU A 106 10.76 -3.40 -13.37
CA LEU A 106 12.05 -3.69 -12.74
C LEU A 106 11.99 -5.09 -12.13
N ASP A 107 12.62 -6.06 -12.77
CA ASP A 107 12.64 -7.44 -12.28
C ASP A 107 13.78 -7.65 -11.29
N LEU A 108 13.46 -7.77 -10.00
CA LEU A 108 14.42 -8.19 -8.97
C LEU A 108 14.52 -9.72 -8.85
N GLY A 109 13.61 -10.46 -9.50
CA GLY A 109 13.65 -11.92 -9.55
C GLY A 109 14.83 -12.47 -10.34
N GLN A 110 15.44 -11.66 -11.21
CA GLN A 110 16.68 -12.03 -11.90
C GLN A 110 17.85 -12.31 -10.94
N PHE A 111 17.79 -11.83 -9.69
CA PHE A 111 18.85 -11.98 -8.70
C PHE A 111 18.64 -13.18 -7.74
N TYR A 112 17.69 -14.07 -8.02
CA TYR A 112 17.49 -15.26 -7.18
C TYR A 112 18.65 -16.23 -7.25
N ASP A 113 19.02 -16.77 -6.09
CA ASP A 113 19.82 -17.99 -6.01
C ASP A 113 18.96 -19.21 -6.34
N VAL A 114 18.84 -19.49 -7.64
CA VAL A 114 18.03 -20.61 -8.15
C VAL A 114 18.55 -21.94 -7.63
N ALA A 115 19.88 -22.10 -7.47
CA ALA A 115 20.49 -23.33 -6.99
C ALA A 115 20.12 -23.60 -5.53
N ALA A 116 20.06 -22.56 -4.68
CA ALA A 116 19.63 -22.68 -3.30
C ALA A 116 18.10 -22.84 -3.13
N LEU A 117 17.29 -22.23 -4.00
CA LEU A 117 15.83 -22.22 -3.86
C LEU A 117 15.14 -23.43 -4.50
N ARG A 118 15.63 -23.93 -5.63
CA ARG A 118 14.98 -25.02 -6.38
C ARG A 118 14.81 -26.31 -5.56
N PRO A 119 15.80 -26.76 -4.75
CA PRO A 119 15.62 -27.92 -3.87
C PRO A 119 14.58 -27.70 -2.77
N LYS A 120 14.28 -26.45 -2.40
CA LYS A 120 13.32 -26.09 -1.33
C LYS A 120 11.88 -25.94 -1.83
N ARG A 121 11.60 -26.30 -3.07
CA ARG A 121 10.29 -26.11 -3.73
C ARG A 121 9.10 -26.55 -2.87
N GLU A 122 9.16 -27.72 -2.26
CA GLU A 122 8.04 -28.27 -1.49
C GLU A 122 7.79 -27.49 -0.20
N VAL A 123 8.87 -27.13 0.51
CA VAL A 123 8.79 -26.29 1.70
C VAL A 123 8.21 -24.91 1.36
N LEU A 124 8.67 -24.30 0.25
CA LEU A 124 8.16 -23.00 -0.20
C LEU A 124 6.69 -23.07 -0.63
N ALA A 125 6.27 -24.16 -1.27
CA ALA A 125 4.87 -24.38 -1.65
C ALA A 125 3.97 -24.53 -0.41
N ASP A 126 4.39 -25.31 0.58
CA ASP A 126 3.68 -25.49 1.85
C ASP A 126 3.56 -24.15 2.62
N LEU A 127 4.65 -23.39 2.74
CA LEU A 127 4.64 -22.07 3.37
C LEU A 127 3.71 -21.09 2.65
N THR A 128 3.72 -21.10 1.32
CA THR A 128 2.84 -20.25 0.50
C THR A 128 1.37 -20.62 0.71
N ALA A 129 1.05 -21.91 0.79
CA ALA A 129 -0.31 -22.39 1.07
C ALA A 129 -0.78 -21.97 2.47
N LYS A 130 0.07 -22.15 3.49
CA LYS A 130 -0.20 -21.71 4.86
C LYS A 130 -0.42 -20.21 4.96
N TYR A 131 0.43 -19.42 4.32
CA TYR A 131 0.28 -17.96 4.23
C TYR A 131 -1.10 -17.56 3.68
N ARG A 132 -1.52 -18.14 2.55
CA ARG A 132 -2.84 -17.86 1.95
C ARG A 132 -3.99 -18.26 2.85
N ALA A 133 -3.88 -19.41 3.54
CA ALA A 133 -4.88 -19.87 4.49
C ALA A 133 -5.04 -18.90 5.67
N GLN A 134 -3.94 -18.33 6.20
CA GLN A 134 -4.00 -17.34 7.27
C GLN A 134 -4.72 -16.05 6.83
N TYR A 135 -4.45 -15.56 5.62
CA TYR A 135 -5.19 -14.41 5.08
C TYR A 135 -6.69 -14.68 4.94
N ALA A 136 -7.08 -15.89 4.50
CA ALA A 136 -8.48 -16.27 4.42
C ALA A 136 -9.16 -16.27 5.81
N ILE A 137 -8.47 -16.71 6.86
CA ILE A 137 -8.97 -16.66 8.24
C ILE A 137 -9.09 -15.20 8.70
N ALA A 138 -8.08 -14.38 8.46
CA ALA A 138 -8.08 -12.96 8.82
C ALA A 138 -9.25 -12.21 8.17
N TYR A 139 -9.50 -12.39 6.88
CA TYR A 139 -10.62 -11.74 6.20
C TYR A 139 -11.98 -12.22 6.70
N LYS A 140 -12.13 -13.52 7.04
CA LYS A 140 -13.35 -14.01 7.68
C LYS A 140 -13.60 -13.34 9.04
N ALA A 141 -12.55 -13.20 9.86
CA ALA A 141 -12.65 -12.53 11.15
C ALA A 141 -13.01 -11.04 10.99
N LEU A 142 -12.39 -10.34 10.04
CA LEU A 142 -12.70 -8.94 9.73
C LEU A 142 -14.13 -8.76 9.21
N ALA A 143 -14.61 -9.68 8.37
CA ALA A 143 -15.98 -9.66 7.86
C ALA A 143 -16.99 -9.84 9.01
N GLU A 144 -16.73 -10.78 9.92
CA GLU A 144 -17.59 -11.00 11.09
C GLU A 144 -17.55 -9.82 12.06
N ALA A 145 -16.37 -9.25 12.32
CA ALA A 145 -16.24 -8.05 13.13
C ALA A 145 -17.04 -6.88 12.54
N LYS A 146 -16.98 -6.70 11.21
CA LYS A 146 -17.80 -5.67 10.54
C LYS A 146 -19.29 -5.97 10.66
N ARG A 147 -19.71 -7.22 10.49
CA ARG A 147 -21.13 -7.60 10.62
C ARG A 147 -21.67 -7.29 12.02
N LEU A 148 -20.93 -7.67 13.07
CA LEU A 148 -21.30 -7.37 14.46
C LEU A 148 -21.28 -5.87 14.76
N HIS A 149 -20.33 -5.14 14.17
CA HIS A 149 -20.29 -3.69 14.27
C HIS A 149 -21.52 -3.05 13.62
N ASP A 150 -21.90 -3.47 12.41
CA ASP A 150 -23.08 -2.99 11.71
C ASP A 150 -24.39 -3.31 12.49
N ASP A 151 -24.48 -4.49 13.11
CA ASP A 151 -25.59 -4.86 14.01
C ASP A 151 -25.70 -3.92 15.22
N LEU A 152 -24.56 -3.55 15.83
CA LEU A 152 -24.50 -2.60 16.93
C LEU A 152 -24.88 -1.18 16.48
N GLU A 153 -24.33 -0.73 15.35
CA GLU A 153 -24.63 0.56 14.73
C GLU A 153 -26.12 0.72 14.45
N ALA A 154 -26.79 -0.33 13.98
CA ALA A 154 -28.23 -0.30 13.71
C ALA A 154 -29.08 0.01 14.95
N VAL A 155 -28.60 -0.31 16.16
CA VAL A 155 -29.29 -0.02 17.42
C VAL A 155 -29.23 1.47 17.76
N TYR A 156 -28.07 2.10 17.62
CA TYR A 156 -27.87 3.48 18.10
C TYR A 156 -27.96 4.53 16.98
N ASN A 157 -27.60 4.23 15.74
CA ASN A 157 -27.59 5.20 14.63
C ASN A 157 -28.91 5.96 14.47
N PRO A 158 -30.12 5.33 14.55
CA PRO A 158 -31.39 6.05 14.46
C PRO A 158 -31.61 7.08 15.58
N HIS A 159 -30.85 6.99 16.66
CA HIS A 159 -30.93 7.86 17.84
C HIS A 159 -29.77 8.86 17.92
N VAL A 160 -28.83 8.85 16.97
CA VAL A 160 -27.74 9.82 16.89
C VAL A 160 -28.23 11.05 16.11
N ASN A 161 -28.03 12.24 16.69
CA ASN A 161 -28.19 13.50 15.98
C ASN A 161 -26.97 13.75 15.07
N PHE A 162 -26.96 13.12 13.90
CA PHE A 162 -25.86 13.25 12.94
C PHE A 162 -25.65 14.68 12.46
N ASP A 163 -26.72 15.47 12.29
CA ASP A 163 -26.60 16.89 11.91
C ASP A 163 -25.80 17.67 12.96
N GLY A 164 -26.07 17.43 14.25
CA GLY A 164 -25.31 18.01 15.35
C GLY A 164 -23.85 17.56 15.38
N VAL A 165 -23.60 16.26 15.16
CA VAL A 165 -22.23 15.70 15.08
C VAL A 165 -21.45 16.36 13.93
N TYR A 166 -22.05 16.47 12.74
CA TYR A 166 -21.39 17.08 11.58
C TYR A 166 -21.19 18.58 11.74
N ALA A 167 -22.13 19.30 12.37
CA ALA A 167 -21.97 20.71 12.69
C ALA A 167 -20.76 20.93 13.61
N LEU A 168 -20.67 20.14 14.69
CA LEU A 168 -19.55 20.20 15.65
C LEU A 168 -18.21 19.84 14.98
N ALA A 169 -18.20 18.79 14.16
CA ALA A 169 -17.01 18.40 13.41
C ALA A 169 -16.53 19.53 12.48
N LYS A 170 -17.45 20.19 11.77
CA LYS A 170 -17.14 21.32 10.89
C LYS A 170 -16.57 22.51 11.65
N GLU A 171 -17.14 22.85 12.81
CA GLU A 171 -16.63 23.90 13.68
C GLU A 171 -15.17 23.62 14.10
N HIS A 172 -14.88 22.39 14.52
CA HIS A 172 -13.52 22.00 14.90
C HIS A 172 -12.53 22.01 13.73
N ILE A 173 -12.94 21.55 12.54
CA ILE A 173 -12.10 21.60 11.34
C ILE A 173 -11.73 23.04 11.02
N LEU A 174 -12.71 23.97 11.04
CA LEU A 174 -12.45 25.38 10.78
C LEU A 174 -11.48 25.97 11.80
N ARG A 175 -11.66 25.67 13.09
CA ARG A 175 -10.74 26.12 14.14
C ARG A 175 -9.30 25.66 13.89
N LEU A 176 -9.11 24.39 13.56
CA LEU A 176 -7.79 23.83 13.26
C LEU A 176 -7.15 24.43 12.00
N GLN A 177 -7.95 24.87 11.03
CA GLN A 177 -7.48 25.56 9.83
C GLN A 177 -7.09 27.02 10.10
N THR A 178 -7.67 27.66 11.12
CA THR A 178 -7.36 29.04 11.50
C THR A 178 -6.23 29.17 12.54
N GLU A 179 -5.86 28.07 13.21
CA GLU A 179 -4.81 28.03 14.24
C GLU A 179 -3.42 27.63 13.71
N ASN A 180 -3.27 27.38 12.40
CA ASN A 180 -2.00 27.16 11.68
C ASN A 180 -1.74 28.27 10.65
#